data_AF-A0A1F7NNF9-F1
#
_entry.id   AF-A0A1F7NNF9-F1
#
_cell.length_a   1.000
_cell.length_b   1.000
_cell.length_c   1.000
_cell.angle_alpha   90.00
_cell.angle_beta   90.00
_cell.angle_gamma   90.00
#
_symmetry.space_group_name_H-M   'P 1'
#
loop_
_entity.id
_entity.type
_entity.pdbx_description
1 polymer ?
#
loop_
_entity_poly.entity_id
_entity_poly.type
_entity_poly.pdbx_seq_one_letter_code
_entity_poly.pdbx_strand_id
1 'polypeptide(L)' 'MDQLAANPFLTVKGAAKRLGVAFTTAQRAVAKLEELSIITEISRAKRDRIYCARALLGILEEPARLTSMEV' A
#
# COMPACT_ATOMS: atom_id res chain seq x y z
N MET A 1 11.77 -4.06 0.84
CA MET A 1 10.42 -4.51 0.41
C MET A 1 9.42 -4.50 1.58
N ASP A 2 9.83 -4.14 2.80
CA ASP A 2 9.01 -4.19 4.03
C ASP A 2 7.93 -3.12 4.24
N GLN A 3 7.86 -2.09 3.39
CA GLN A 3 7.12 -0.88 3.77
C GLN A 3 5.61 -0.95 3.58
N LEU A 4 5.15 -1.76 2.64
CA LEU A 4 3.72 -2.00 2.48
C LEU A 4 3.16 -2.78 3.69
N ALA A 5 3.98 -3.64 4.31
CA ALA A 5 3.59 -4.43 5.48
C ALA A 5 3.43 -3.59 6.75
N ALA A 6 4.24 -2.53 6.92
CA ALA A 6 4.14 -1.64 8.07
C ALA A 6 3.08 -0.53 7.89
N ASN A 7 2.86 -0.06 6.66
CA ASN A 7 1.83 0.91 6.35
C ASN A 7 1.26 0.62 4.94
N PRO A 8 0.02 0.12 4.84
CA PRO A 8 -0.59 -0.25 3.55
C PRO A 8 -0.93 0.98 2.70
N PHE A 9 -0.75 2.20 3.22
CA PHE A 9 -0.98 3.45 2.50
C PHE A 9 0.32 4.07 1.99
N LEU A 10 0.33 4.46 0.71
CA LEU A 10 1.44 5.19 0.12
C LEU A 10 0.95 6.28 -0.83
N THR A 11 1.75 7.33 -0.99
CA THR A 11 1.60 8.33 -2.06
C THR A 11 2.80 8.27 -2.99
N VAL A 12 2.64 8.64 -4.27
CA VAL A 12 3.76 8.67 -5.23
C VAL A 12 4.91 9.54 -4.72
N LYS A 13 4.59 10.69 -4.11
CA LYS A 13 5.56 11.60 -3.51
C LYS A 13 6.29 10.96 -2.32
N GLY A 14 5.55 10.25 -1.47
CA GLY A 14 6.11 9.49 -0.35
C GLY A 14 7.05 8.38 -0.85
N ALA A 15 6.63 7.62 -1.87
CA ALA A 15 7.45 6.58 -2.48
C ALA A 15 8.73 7.14 -3.09
N ALA A 16 8.65 8.23 -3.86
CA ALA A 16 9.80 8.90 -4.44
C ALA A 16 10.82 9.34 -3.38
N LYS A 17 10.35 10.02 -2.32
CA LYS A 17 11.20 10.50 -1.22
C LYS A 17 11.87 9.34 -0.48
N ARG A 18 11.13 8.27 -0.19
CA ARG A 18 11.61 7.15 0.62
C ARG A 18 12.57 6.24 -0.15
N LEU A 19 12.32 6.05 -1.44
CA LEU A 19 13.18 5.24 -2.31
C LEU A 19 14.35 6.05 -2.89
N GLY A 20 14.36 7.39 -2.71
CA GLY A 20 15.40 8.26 -3.26
C GLY A 20 15.38 8.33 -4.78
N VAL A 21 14.23 8.06 -5.42
CA VAL A 21 14.08 8.03 -6.88
C VAL A 21 13.33 9.25 -7.39
N ALA A 22 13.51 9.56 -8.67
CA ALA A 22 12.72 10.59 -9.34
C ALA A 22 11.22 10.30 -9.25
N PHE A 23 10.41 11.36 -9.17
CA PHE A 23 8.95 11.25 -9.07
C PHE A 23 8.35 10.43 -10.22
N THR A 24 8.83 10.63 -11.45
CA THR A 24 8.37 9.90 -12.65
C THR A 24 8.65 8.40 -12.57
N THR A 25 9.77 8.00 -11.96
CA THR A 25 10.11 6.59 -11.71
C THR A 25 9.17 5.99 -10.67
N ALA A 26 8.96 6.69 -9.55
CA ALA A 26 8.01 6.26 -8.52
C ALA A 26 6.58 6.18 -9.08
N GLN A 27 6.19 7.13 -9.93
CA GLN A 27 4.87 7.15 -10.56
C GLN A 27 4.66 5.94 -11.46
N ARG A 28 5.65 5.57 -12.28
CA ARG A 28 5.59 4.36 -13.12
C ARG A 28 5.51 3.09 -12.29
N ALA A 29 6.27 3.01 -11.20
CA ALA A 29 6.23 1.87 -10.29
C ALA A 29 4.84 1.73 -9.63
N VAL A 30 4.28 2.83 -9.12
CA VAL A 30 2.93 2.87 -8.54
C VAL A 30 1.88 2.49 -9.58
N ALA A 31 1.95 3.04 -10.79
CA ALA A 31 1.04 2.67 -11.88
C ALA A 31 1.12 1.17 -12.19
N LYS A 32 2.32 0.58 -12.18
CA LYS A 32 2.48 -0.86 -12.41
C LYS A 32 1.89 -1.70 -11.28
N LEU A 33 2.07 -1.28 -10.03
CA LEU A 33 1.48 -1.94 -8.87
C LEU A 33 -0.06 -1.87 -8.89
N GLU A 34 -0.62 -0.74 -9.35
CA GLU A 34 -2.06 -0.57 -9.51
C GLU A 34 -2.61 -1.42 -10.66
N GLU A 35 -1.92 -1.48 -11.80
CA GLU A 35 -2.26 -2.37 -12.92
C GLU A 35 -2.30 -3.84 -12.48
N LEU A 36 -1.36 -4.26 -11.64
CA LEU A 36 -1.31 -5.59 -11.05
C LEU A 36 -2.33 -5.80 -9.92
N SER A 37 -3.19 -4.82 -9.63
CA SER A 37 -4.18 -4.83 -8.55
C SER A 37 -3.60 -5.08 -7.16
N ILE A 38 -2.30 -4.81 -6.97
CA ILE A 38 -1.61 -4.93 -5.67
C ILE A 38 -1.99 -3.75 -4.78
N ILE A 39 -2.16 -2.57 -5.37
CA ILE A 39 -2.61 -1.34 -4.71
C ILE A 39 -3.80 -0.75 -5.47
N THR A 40 -4.62 0.04 -4.78
CA THR A 40 -5.77 0.73 -5.38
C THR A 40 -5.77 2.18 -4.93
N GLU A 41 -5.96 3.12 -5.86
CA GLU A 41 -6.22 4.51 -5.52
C GLU A 41 -7.49 4.63 -4.67
N ILE A 42 -7.36 5.20 -3.46
CA ILE A 42 -8.48 5.42 -2.54
C ILE A 42 -8.89 6.90 -2.48
N SER A 43 -8.00 7.82 -2.83
CA SER A 43 -8.36 9.24 -2.89
C SER A 43 -8.79 9.59 -4.31
N ARG A 44 -9.96 10.20 -4.53
CA ARG A 44 -10.36 10.69 -5.86
C ARG A 44 -9.74 12.06 -6.21
N ALA A 45 -8.51 12.31 -5.79
CA ALA A 45 -7.89 13.62 -5.87
C ALA A 45 -7.05 13.79 -7.15
N LYS A 46 -7.05 15.00 -7.74
CA LYS A 46 -6.19 15.32 -8.90
C LYS A 46 -4.70 15.32 -8.56
N ARG A 47 -4.33 15.61 -7.31
CA ARG A 47 -2.94 15.65 -6.79
C ARG A 47 -2.88 14.94 -5.44
N ASP A 48 -1.69 14.50 -5.04
CA ASP A 48 -1.45 13.78 -3.78
C ASP A 48 -2.31 12.53 -3.61
N ARG A 49 -2.42 11.75 -4.70
CA ARG A 49 -3.17 10.49 -4.70
C ARG A 49 -2.63 9.52 -3.65
N ILE A 50 -3.55 8.95 -2.88
CA ILE A 50 -3.28 7.94 -1.87
C ILE A 50 -3.68 6.58 -2.43
N TYR A 51 -2.76 5.64 -2.34
CA TYR A 51 -2.93 4.26 -2.77
C TYR A 51 -2.90 3.35 -1.54
N CYS A 52 -3.78 2.35 -1.52
CA CYS A 52 -3.84 1.34 -0.47
C CYS A 52 -3.60 -0.06 -1.02
N ALA A 53 -2.73 -0.83 -0.37
CA ALA A 53 -2.51 -2.24 -0.65
C ALA A 53 -3.63 -3.09 -0.04
N ARG A 54 -4.78 -3.17 -0.72
CA ARG A 54 -5.99 -3.79 -0.18
C ARG A 54 -5.82 -5.28 0.13
N ALA A 55 -5.07 -6.01 -0.70
CA ALA A 55 -4.78 -7.43 -0.47
C ALA A 55 -3.96 -7.65 0.82
N LEU A 56 -3.04 -6.74 1.12
CA LEU A 56 -2.22 -6.80 2.33
C LEU A 56 -2.99 -6.35 3.56
N LEU A 57 -3.83 -5.32 3.41
CA LEU A 57 -4.74 -4.88 4.45
C LEU A 57 -5.69 -6.02 4.87
N GLY A 58 -6.22 -6.80 3.93
CA GLY A 58 -7.08 -7.95 4.24
C GLY A 58 -6.38 -9.03 5.08
N ILE A 59 -5.09 -9.29 4.85
CA ILE A 59 -4.29 -10.22 5.66
C ILE A 59 -4.05 -9.65 7.08
N LEU A 60 -3.85 -8.33 7.19
CA LEU A 60 -3.59 -7.65 8.47
C LEU A 60 -4.87 -7.42 9.30
N GLU A 61 -6.01 -7.19 8.66
CA GLU A 61 -7.33 -7.03 9.29
C GLU A 61 -7.97 -8.37 9.64
N GLU A 62 -7.33 -9.50 9.30
CA GLU A 62 -7.84 -10.81 9.64
C GLU A 62 -7.95 -10.89 11.17
N PRO A 63 -9.19 -11.04 11.71
CA PRO A 63 -9.40 -11.01 13.15
C PRO A 63 -8.53 -12.10 13.77
N ALA A 64 -7.80 -11.75 14.82
CA ALA A 64 -7.01 -12.72 15.56
C ALA A 64 -7.92 -13.90 15.89
N ARG A 65 -7.64 -15.07 15.32
CA ARG A 65 -8.26 -16.32 15.72
C ARG A 65 -7.75 -16.64 17.12
N LEU A 66 -8.32 -15.97 18.11
CA LEU A 66 -8.21 -16.30 19.52
C LEU A 66 -8.94 -17.64 19.67
N THR A 67 -8.24 -18.74 19.36
CA THR A 67 -8.67 -20.04 19.84
C THR A 67 -8.52 -19.97 21.34
N SER A 68 -9.64 -19.79 22.04
CA SER A 68 -9.71 -20.08 23.47
C SER A 68 -9.31 -21.55 23.59
N MET A 69 -8.06 -21.81 23.97
CA MET A 69 -7.68 -23.11 24.52
C MET A 69 -8.32 -23.12 25.91
N GLU A 70 -9.59 -23.51 25.96
CA GLU A 70 -10.19 -23.99 27.19
C GLU A 70 -9.39 -25.24 27.59
N VAL A 71 -8.59 -25.06 28.63
CA VAL A 71 -7.82 -26.09 29.33
C VAL A 71 -8.70 -26.81 30.34
#